data_AF-A0A7K1NI83-F1
#
_entry.id   AF-A0A7K1NI83-F1
#
_cell.length_a   1.000
_cell.length_b   1.000
_cell.length_c   1.000
_cell.angle_alpha   90.00
_cell.angle_beta   90.00
_cell.angle_gamma   90.00
#
_symmetry.space_group_name_H-M   'P 1'
#
loop_
_entity.id
_entity.type
_entity.pdbx_description
1 polymer ?
#
loop_
_entity_poly.entity_id
_entity_poly.type
_entity_poly.pdbx_seq_one_letter_code
_entity_poly.pdbx_strand_id
1 'polypeptide(L)'
;MTELTEPLPAAAQPSPDWPGTGGAGVTDPVVAQALARLEALPQVPVAEHETVYSELHDQLLAALNSDPANSDPANSEHGSTDPTDGAA
;
A
#
# COMPACT_ATOMS: atom_id res chain seq x y z
N MET A 1 -33.38 12.62 35.20
CA MET A 1 -31.96 12.93 34.95
C MET A 1 -31.21 11.62 34.96
N THR A 2 -30.76 11.14 33.81
CA THR A 2 -29.91 9.96 33.73
C THR A 2 -28.47 10.40 34.00
N GLU A 3 -27.97 10.11 35.20
CA GLU A 3 -26.56 10.31 35.52
C GLU A 3 -25.74 9.28 34.74
N LEU A 4 -24.90 9.76 33.81
CA LEU A 4 -23.90 8.95 33.12
C LEU A 4 -22.77 8.68 34.11
N THR A 5 -22.84 7.55 34.82
CA THR A 5 -21.68 7.04 35.55
C THR A 5 -20.59 6.76 34.52
N GLU A 6 -19.54 7.60 34.50
CA GLU A 6 -18.36 7.38 33.68
C GLU A 6 -17.79 6.00 34.09
N PRO A 7 -17.70 5.02 33.17
CA PRO A 7 -17.09 3.76 33.51
C PRO A 7 -15.62 4.02 33.85
N LEU A 8 -15.18 3.54 35.02
CA LEU A 8 -13.76 3.48 35.37
C LEU A 8 -12.96 3.00 34.15
N PRO A 9 -11.73 3.51 33.92
CA PRO A 9 -10.91 3.06 32.81
C PRO A 9 -10.71 1.56 32.99
N ALA A 10 -11.43 0.76 32.21
CA ALA A 10 -11.19 -0.67 32.13
C ALA A 10 -9.72 -0.80 31.77
N ALA A 11 -8.94 -1.47 32.63
CA ALA A 11 -7.56 -1.82 32.32
C ALA A 11 -7.54 -2.30 30.86
N ALA A 12 -6.72 -1.64 30.03
CA ALA A 12 -6.69 -1.87 28.59
C ALA A 12 -6.73 -3.38 28.36
N GLN A 13 -7.86 -3.85 27.83
CA GLN A 13 -8.05 -5.27 27.56
C GLN A 13 -6.83 -5.72 26.74
N PRO A 14 -6.26 -6.92 27.00
CA PRO A 14 -5.15 -7.40 26.20
C PRO A 14 -5.52 -7.25 24.74
N SER A 15 -4.69 -6.51 23.99
CA SER A 15 -4.93 -6.26 22.57
C SER A 15 -5.22 -7.61 21.90
N PRO A 16 -6.30 -7.73 21.10
CA PRO A 16 -6.58 -8.95 20.39
C PRO A 16 -5.31 -9.46 19.71
N ASP A 17 -5.05 -10.77 19.83
CA ASP A 17 -3.93 -11.43 19.17
C ASP A 17 -4.18 -11.30 17.65
N TRP A 18 -3.68 -10.20 17.09
CA TRP A 18 -3.85 -9.90 15.68
C TRP A 18 -3.10 -10.98 14.91
N PRO A 19 -3.70 -11.59 13.86
CA PRO A 19 -3.00 -12.59 13.08
C PRO A 19 -1.64 -12.02 12.65
N GLY A 20 -0.57 -12.75 12.97
CA GLY A 20 0.78 -12.31 12.66
C GLY A 20 0.90 -11.99 11.18
N THR A 21 1.36 -10.79 10.87
CA THR A 21 1.52 -10.26 9.50
C THR A 21 2.65 -10.92 8.72
N GLY A 22 3.26 -11.98 9.27
CA GLY A 22 4.28 -12.78 8.59
C GLY A 22 3.77 -13.13 7.20
N GLY A 23 4.37 -12.50 6.20
CA GLY A 23 3.87 -12.35 4.81
C GLY A 23 3.78 -13.64 3.99
N ALA A 24 3.49 -14.77 4.64
CA ALA A 24 3.23 -16.09 4.09
C ALA A 24 1.94 -16.07 3.26
N GLY A 25 2.01 -15.44 2.08
CA GLY A 25 0.91 -15.41 1.11
C GLY A 25 0.80 -14.12 0.29
N VAL A 26 1.61 -13.09 0.59
CA VAL A 26 1.57 -11.83 -0.15
C VAL A 26 2.52 -11.95 -1.34
N THR A 27 1.95 -12.08 -2.54
CA THR A 27 2.72 -12.20 -3.79
C THR A 27 3.09 -10.86 -4.40
N ASP A 28 2.39 -9.78 -4.00
CA ASP A 28 2.67 -8.43 -4.47
C ASP A 28 3.80 -7.79 -3.65
N PRO A 29 4.91 -7.37 -4.28
CA PRO A 29 6.07 -6.83 -3.57
C PRO A 29 5.79 -5.48 -2.90
N VAL A 30 4.88 -4.66 -3.46
CA VAL A 30 4.48 -3.37 -2.87
C VAL A 30 3.66 -3.62 -1.61
N VAL A 31 2.72 -4.55 -1.66
CA VAL A 31 1.93 -4.94 -0.48
C VAL A 31 2.81 -5.57 0.60
N ALA A 32 3.80 -6.38 0.21
CA ALA A 32 4.74 -6.98 1.16
C ALA A 32 5.59 -5.90 1.88
N GLN A 33 6.04 -4.87 1.16
CA GLN A 33 6.76 -3.74 1.75
C GLN A 33 5.87 -2.93 2.71
N ALA A 34 4.62 -2.68 2.34
CA ALA A 34 3.67 -1.97 3.19
C ALA A 34 3.43 -2.72 4.51
N LEU A 35 3.28 -4.05 4.46
CA LEU A 35 3.11 -4.89 5.66
C LEU A 35 4.35 -4.89 6.55
N ALA A 36 5.55 -4.95 6.00
CA ALA A 36 6.79 -4.83 6.77
C ALA A 36 6.89 -3.47 7.50
N ARG A 37 6.39 -2.40 6.88
CA ARG A 37 6.32 -1.07 7.52
C ARG A 37 5.31 -1.03 8.67
N LEU A 38 4.18 -1.73 8.54
CA LEU A 38 3.19 -1.86 9.61
C LEU A 38 3.70 -2.70 10.79
N GLU A 39 4.55 -3.71 10.55
CA GLU A 39 5.19 -4.47 11.63
C GLU A 39 6.10 -3.60 12.52
N ALA A 40 6.67 -2.53 11.95
CA ALA A 40 7.49 -1.57 12.68
C ALA A 40 6.67 -0.50 13.45
N LEU A 41 5.37 -0.37 13.17
CA LEU A 41 4.50 0.66 13.73
C LEU A 41 4.43 0.68 15.28
N PRO A 42 4.46 -0.46 16.00
CA PRO A 42 4.48 -0.45 17.46
C PRO A 42 5.69 0.26 18.07
N GLN A 43 6.77 0.45 17.30
CA GLN A 43 7.97 1.19 17.73
C GLN A 43 7.85 2.70 17.45
N VAL A 44 6.84 3.12 16.70
CA VAL A 44 6.61 4.52 16.31
C VAL A 44 5.70 5.19 17.35
N PRO A 45 5.96 6.46 17.73
CA PRO A 45 5.06 7.21 18.59
C PRO A 45 3.65 7.30 17.98
N VAL A 46 2.61 7.19 18.80
CA VAL A 46 1.20 7.23 18.34
C VAL A 46 0.88 8.54 17.59
N ALA A 47 1.53 9.64 17.95
CA ALA A 47 1.38 10.93 17.27
C ALA A 47 1.81 10.88 15.78
N GLU A 48 2.68 9.95 15.42
CA GLU A 48 3.21 9.79 14.06
C GLU A 48 2.47 8.68 13.29
N HIS A 49 1.58 7.91 13.93
CA HIS A 49 0.84 6.83 13.27
C HIS A 49 -0.02 7.34 12.12
N GLU A 50 -0.67 8.48 12.28
CA GLU A 50 -1.47 9.10 11.24
C GLU A 50 -0.66 9.38 9.98
N THR A 51 0.53 9.96 10.12
CA THR A 51 1.44 10.20 9.00
C THR A 51 1.87 8.90 8.33
N VAL A 52 2.24 7.87 9.11
CA VAL A 52 2.65 6.57 8.57
C VAL A 52 1.50 5.90 7.79
N TYR A 53 0.27 5.95 8.30
CA TYR A 53 -0.89 5.40 7.60
C TYR A 53 -1.22 6.17 6.32
N SER A 54 -1.16 7.51 6.34
CA SER A 54 -1.39 8.35 5.18
C SER A 54 -0.39 8.06 4.05
N GLU A 55 0.91 8.01 4.38
CA GLU A 55 1.94 7.67 3.40
C GLU A 55 1.76 6.26 2.79
N LEU A 56 1.35 5.30 3.61
CA LEU A 56 1.10 3.93 3.16
C LEU A 56 -0.10 3.87 2.21
N HIS A 57 -1.17 4.62 2.50
CA HIS A 57 -2.30 4.74 1.58
C HIS A 57 -1.91 5.39 0.26
N ASP A 58 -1.16 6.49 0.29
CA ASP A 58 -0.70 7.17 -0.92
C ASP A 58 0.21 6.28 -1.77
N GLN A 59 1.12 5.54 -1.14
CA GLN A 59 2.01 4.60 -1.83
C GLN A 59 1.23 3.47 -2.51
N LEU A 60 0.30 2.84 -1.79
CA LEU A 60 -0.52 1.76 -2.35
C LEU A 60 -1.43 2.27 -3.47
N LEU A 61 -2.00 3.46 -3.31
CA LEU A 61 -2.81 4.10 -4.33
C LEU A 61 -1.97 4.44 -5.58
N ALA A 62 -0.75 4.95 -5.40
CA ALA A 62 0.15 5.23 -6.51
C ALA A 62 0.55 3.96 -7.26
N ALA A 63 0.84 2.87 -6.54
CA ALA A 63 1.15 1.58 -7.14
C ALA A 63 -0.06 0.99 -7.90
N LEU A 64 -1.27 1.09 -7.32
CA LEU A 64 -2.49 0.63 -7.97
C LEU A 64 -2.83 1.41 -9.25
N ASN A 65 -2.59 2.72 -9.24
CA ASN A 65 -2.81 3.57 -10.41
C ASN A 65 -1.68 3.50 -11.45
N SER A 66 -0.55 2.85 -11.13
CA SER A 66 0.52 2.66 -12.09
C SER A 66 0.14 1.57 -13.09
N ASP A 67 0.04 1.94 -14.36
CA ASP A 67 -0.29 1.00 -15.44
C ASP A 67 0.85 -0.02 -15.63
N PRO A 68 0.57 -1.34 -15.64
CA PRO A 68 1.62 -2.36 -15.83
C PRO A 68 2.29 -2.29 -17.21
N ALA A 69 1.70 -1.64 -18.21
CA ALA A 69 2.27 -1.47 -19.54
C ALA A 69 3.37 -0.39 -19.61
N ASN A 70 3.51 0.46 -18.59
CA ASN A 70 4.57 1.48 -18.55
C ASN A 70 5.95 0.93 -18.11
N SER A 71 6.02 -0.36 -17.75
CA SER A 71 7.28 -1.04 -17.42
C SER A 71 7.87 -1.84 -18.59
N ASP A 72 7.24 -1.81 -19.77
CA ASP A 72 7.77 -2.45 -20.97
C ASP A 72 8.51 -1.43 -21.85
N PRO A 73 9.85 -1.46 -21.92
CA PRO A 73 10.61 -0.61 -22.85
C PRO A 73 10.47 -1.08 -24.32
N ALA A 74 9.71 -2.15 -24.62
CA ALA A 74 9.66 -2.74 -25.96
C ALA A 74 8.55 -2.18 -26.87
N ASN A 75 7.72 -1.24 -26.41
CA ASN A 75 6.72 -0.60 -27.28
C ASN A 75 7.19 0.71 -27.96
N SER A 76 8.48 1.05 -27.90
CA SER A 76 9.04 2.17 -28.68
C SER A 76 9.56 1.77 -30.06
N GLU A 77 9.45 0.51 -30.46
CA GLU A 77 9.99 0.03 -31.73
C GLU A 77 8.93 -0.71 -32.57
N HIS A 78 7.86 -0.01 -32.95
CA HIS A 78 7.15 -0.35 -34.18
C HIS A 78 7.06 0.87 -35.10
N GLY A 79 8.18 1.08 -35.80
CA GLY A 79 8.13 1.14 -37.25
C GLY A 79 7.52 2.39 -37.86
N SER A 80 8.16 3.53 -37.60
CA SER A 80 8.22 4.59 -38.60
C SER A 80 8.99 4.09 -39.83
N THR A 81 8.32 3.47 -40.81
CA THR A 81 8.81 3.32 -42.19
C THR A 81 7.66 3.45 -43.18
N ASP A 82 7.28 4.69 -43.47
CA ASP A 82 6.86 5.10 -44.83
C ASP A 82 8.15 5.52 -45.58
N PRO A 83 8.29 5.47 -46.93
CA PRO A 83 7.36 5.08 -48.01
C PRO A 83 7.93 3.98 -48.95
N THR A 84 7.09 3.28 -49.73
CA THR A 84 7.55 2.72 -51.02
C THR A 84 6.62 3.14 -52.15
N ASP A 85 7.15 4.07 -52.93
CA ASP A 85 6.92 4.27 -54.35
C ASP A 85 6.99 2.92 -55.11
N GLY A 86 6.11 2.71 -56.08
CA GLY A 86 6.05 1.46 -56.84
C GLY A 86 4.92 1.38 -57.85
N ALA A 87 5.18 1.91 -59.04
CA ALA A 87 4.34 1.88 -60.24
C ALA A 87 3.90 0.48 -60.70
N ALA A 88 2.67 0.39 -61.24
CA ALA A 88 2.32 -0.28 -62.50
C ALA A 88 0.85 -0.02 -62.87
#